data_AF-A0AAN6S4P7-F1
#
_entry.id   AF-A0AAN6S4P7-F1
#
_cell.length_a   1.000
_cell.length_b   1.000
_cell.length_c   1.000
_cell.angle_alpha   90.00
_cell.angle_beta   90.00
_cell.angle_gamma   90.00
#
_symmetry.space_group_name_H-M   'P 1'
#
loop_
_entity.id
_entity.type
_entity.pdbx_description
1 polymer ?
#
loop_
_entity_poly.entity_id
_entity_poly.type
_entity_poly.pdbx_seq_one_letter_code
_entity_poly.pdbx_strand_id
1 'polypeptide(L)' 'MSWFGITPLKKFPAPVLRPMAPFFVAGLVIAYGVNSAQSAMMQSDEWKNDRRNIYAKSSQH' A
#
# COMPACT_ATOMS: atom_id res chain seq x y z
N MET A 1 -4.91 -31.65 30.27
CA MET A 1 -3.55 -31.33 30.77
C MET A 1 -2.70 -30.79 29.63
N SER A 2 -2.23 -29.54 29.71
CA SER A 2 -1.03 -29.13 28.97
C SER A 2 0.16 -29.85 29.61
N TRP A 3 0.76 -30.81 28.91
CA TRP A 3 1.80 -31.69 29.44
C TRP A 3 3.09 -30.94 29.85
N PHE A 4 3.26 -29.68 29.43
CA PHE A 4 4.41 -28.83 29.80
C PHE A 4 4.03 -27.41 30.29
N GLY A 5 2.75 -27.14 30.59
CA GLY A 5 2.32 -25.83 31.10
C GLY A 5 2.50 -24.63 30.15
N ILE A 6 3.02 -24.82 28.94
CA ILE A 6 3.24 -23.75 27.95
C ILE A 6 2.11 -23.82 26.92
N THR A 7 1.20 -22.83 26.94
CA THR A 7 0.37 -22.53 25.77
C THR A 7 1.30 -22.01 24.67
N PRO A 8 1.49 -22.73 23.53
CA PRO A 8 2.56 -22.44 22.57
C PRO A 8 2.46 -21.06 21.90
N LEU A 9 1.32 -20.36 22.02
CA LEU A 9 1.08 -19.04 21.42
C LEU A 9 0.28 -18.14 22.37
N LYS A 10 0.90 -17.73 23.48
CA LYS A 10 0.32 -16.67 24.32
C LYS A 10 0.57 -15.31 23.65
N LYS A 11 -0.49 -14.57 23.31
CA LYS A 11 -0.39 -13.20 22.77
C LYS A 11 0.02 -12.24 23.88
N PHE A 12 1.23 -11.71 23.79
CA PHE A 12 1.73 -10.68 24.71
C PHE A 12 1.50 -9.28 24.12
N PRO A 13 1.10 -8.28 24.92
CA PRO A 13 0.83 -6.92 24.45
C PRO A 13 2.14 -6.14 24.23
N ALA A 14 2.90 -6.51 23.21
CA ALA A 14 4.09 -5.76 22.80
C ALA A 14 3.70 -4.41 22.17
N PRO A 15 4.41 -3.30 22.47
CA PRO A 15 4.13 -2.00 21.88
C PRO A 15 4.63 -1.95 20.42
N VAL A 16 3.77 -2.33 19.47
CA VAL A 16 4.09 -2.29 18.02
C VAL A 16 3.74 -0.94 17.40
N LEU A 17 2.56 -0.40 17.71
CA LEU A 17 2.04 0.77 17.01
C LEU A 17 2.89 2.03 17.22
N ARG A 18 3.34 2.29 18.45
CA ARG A 18 4.17 3.47 18.79
C ARG A 18 5.47 3.54 18.00
N PRO A 19 6.36 2.53 18.03
CA PRO A 19 7.60 2.58 17.25
C PRO A 19 7.36 2.48 15.75
N MET A 20 6.27 1.85 15.30
CA MET A 20 5.96 1.71 13.87
C MET A 20 5.22 2.90 13.25
N ALA A 21 4.67 3.80 14.06
CA ALA A 21 3.93 4.97 13.61
C ALA A 21 4.64 5.79 12.50
N PRO A 22 5.92 6.20 12.63
CA PRO A 22 6.58 6.98 11.57
C PRO A 22 6.68 6.21 10.24
N PHE A 23 6.84 4.89 10.27
CA PHE A 23 6.90 4.07 9.06
C PHE A 23 5.54 3.93 8.38
N PHE A 24 4.46 3.79 9.17
CA PHE A 24 3.11 3.81 8.61
C PHE A 24 2.76 5.16 8.00
N VAL A 25 3.11 6.26 8.67
CA VAL A 25 2.91 7.61 8.12
C VAL A 25 3.70 7.79 6.83
N ALA A 26 4.98 7.43 6.82
CA ALA A 26 5.81 7.48 5.61
C ALA A 26 5.21 6.62 4.48
N GLY A 27 4.78 5.40 4.79
CA GLY A 27 4.14 4.51 3.83
C GLY A 27 2.89 5.13 3.19
N LEU A 28 2.05 5.80 3.98
CA LEU A 28 0.86 6.50 3.48
C LEU A 28 1.23 7.69 2.59
N VAL A 29 2.22 8.50 2.99
CA VAL A 29 2.69 9.65 2.21
C VAL A 29 3.24 9.18 0.85
N ILE A 30 4.07 8.15 0.84
CA ILE A 30 4.65 7.61 -0.40
C ILE A 30 3.56 6.97 -1.26
N ALA A 31 2.62 6.21 -0.68
CA ALA A 31 1.53 5.63 -1.44
C ALA A 31 0.70 6.71 -2.16
N TYR A 32 0.38 7.82 -1.48
CA TYR A 32 -0.29 8.95 -2.09
C TYR A 32 0.55 9.60 -3.20
N GLY A 33 1.84 9.84 -2.93
CA GLY A 33 2.76 10.41 -3.91
C GLY A 33 2.87 9.55 -5.17
N VAL A 34 3.06 8.24 -5.03
CA VAL A 34 3.12 7.29 -6.15
C VAL A 34 1.81 7.27 -6.92
N ASN A 35 0.66 7.25 -6.25
CA ASN A 35 -0.65 7.26 -6.91
C ASN A 35 -0.84 8.54 -7.77
N SER A 36 -0.49 9.71 -7.23
CA SER A 36 -0.56 10.98 -7.97
C SER A 36 0.39 11.00 -9.17
N ALA A 37 1.64 10.57 -8.98
CA ALA A 37 2.65 10.56 -10.03
C ALA A 37 2.28 9.58 -11.14
N GLN A 38 1.82 8.37 -10.79
CA GLN A 38 1.36 7.38 -11.76
C GLN A 38 0.21 7.93 -12.60
N SER A 39 -0.79 8.55 -11.97
CA SER A 39 -1.93 9.12 -12.70
C SER A 39 -1.49 10.18 -13.72
N ALA A 40 -0.51 11.03 -13.38
CA ALA A 40 0.07 12.00 -14.31
C ALA A 40 0.88 11.34 -15.43
N MET A 41 1.75 10.38 -15.11
CA MET A 41 2.61 9.69 -16.10
C MET A 41 1.80 8.90 -17.13
N MET A 42 0.67 8.31 -16.72
CA MET A 42 -0.22 7.58 -17.64
C MET A 42 -0.90 8.50 -18.67
N GLN A 43 -0.87 9.83 -18.50
CA GLN A 43 -1.41 10.80 -19.46
C GLN A 43 -0.34 11.39 -20.38
N SER A 44 0.93 11.01 -20.21
CA SER A 44 2.02 11.45 -21.09
C SER A 44 1.86 10.96 -22.53
N ASP A 45 2.53 11.63 -23.46
CA ASP A 45 2.42 11.32 -24.90
C ASP A 45 2.78 9.88 -25.27
N GLU A 46 3.72 9.28 -24.54
CA GLU A 46 4.15 7.89 -24.73
C GLU A 46 3.05 6.90 -24.33
N TRP A 47 2.37 7.13 -23.20
CA TRP A 47 1.49 6.15 -22.56
C TRP A 47 0.00 6.42 -22.74
N LYS A 48 -0.39 7.60 -23.22
CA LYS A 48 -1.80 7.99 -23.38
C LYS A 48 -2.59 7.11 -24.34
N ASN A 49 -1.92 6.47 -25.31
CA ASN A 49 -2.55 5.62 -26.33
C ASN A 49 -2.34 4.11 -26.09
N ASP A 50 -1.70 3.71 -24.98
CA ASP A 50 -1.54 2.29 -24.66
C ASP A 50 -2.91 1.66 -24.35
N ARG A 51 -3.25 0.55 -25.03
CA ARG A 51 -4.54 -0.16 -24.84
C ARG A 51 -4.75 -0.69 -23.43
N ARG A 52 -3.67 -0.84 -22.65
CA ARG A 52 -3.68 -1.27 -21.25
C ARG A 52 -3.93 -0.10 -20.29
N ASN A 53 -3.75 1.13 -20.75
CA ASN A 53 -4.02 2.32 -19.96
C ASN A 53 -5.53 2.46 -19.73
N ILE A 54 -5.93 2.43 -18.46
CA ILE A 54 -7.34 2.57 -18.08
C ILE A 54 -7.89 3.94 -18.50
N TYR A 55 -7.05 4.99 -18.45
CA TYR A 55 -7.44 6.35 -18.84
C TYR A 55 -7.67 6.52 -20.35
N ALA A 56 -7.06 5.67 -21.18
CA ALA A 56 -7.29 5.65 -22.63
C ALA A 56 -8.67 5.08 -22.99
N LYS A 57 -9.28 4.28 -22.11
CA LYS A 57 -10.61 3.71 -22.31
C LYS A 57 -11.73 4.64 -21.85
N SER A 58 -11.48 5.47 -20.81
CA SER A 58 -12.46 6.42 -20.30
C SER A 58 -12.66 7.66 -21.17
N SER A 59 -11.75 7.95 -22.10
CA SER A 59 -11.85 9.07 -23.05
C SER A 59 -12.63 8.75 -24.33
N GLN A 60 -13.20 7.55 -24.44
CA GLN A 60 -13.95 7.06 -25.62
C GLN A 60 -15.49 7.17 -25.44
N HIS A 61 -15.98 8.01 -24.52
CA HIS A 61 -17.41 8.31 -24.40
C HIS A 61 -17.79 9.57 -25.16
#